data_AF-A0A959BHG6-F1
#
_entry.id   AF-A0A959BHG6-F1
#
_cell.length_a   1.000
_cell.length_b   1.000
_cell.length_c   1.000
_cell.angle_alpha   90.00
_cell.angle_beta   90.00
_cell.angle_gamma   90.00
#
_symmetry.space_group_name_H-M   'P 1'
#
loop_
_entity.id
_entity.type
_entity.pdbx_description
1 polymer ?
#
loop_
_entity_poly.entity_id
_entity_poly.type
_entity_poly.pdbx_seq_one_letter_code
_entity_poly.pdbx_strand_id
1 'polypeptide(L)'
;MKPFLWVAIAGLALLASCTQQPNCGNSKDAFLQGYYDLIGEATAGKLPMSDEGWKKYDERFRAYVEECYEQYESELSPKERRRFWARSVKYYARRYGTGMVKALEEKGDKTATKVKEEVEKIWTDADEALKEATGKVKPEQLLKPGQAETE
;
A
#
# COMPACT_ATOMS: atom_id res chain seq x y z
N MET A 1 57.22 -9.69 35.11
CA MET A 1 55.83 -10.09 35.40
C MET A 1 54.91 -9.04 34.76
N LYS A 2 54.15 -9.45 33.73
CA LYS A 2 53.04 -8.71 33.08
C LYS A 2 51.91 -8.51 34.10
N PRO A 3 51.03 -7.48 34.01
CA PRO A 3 50.35 -7.09 32.75
C PRO A 3 50.11 -5.56 32.58
N PHE A 4 50.19 -4.90 31.42
CA PHE A 4 49.69 -5.20 30.07
C PHE A 4 48.26 -5.77 30.01
N LEU A 5 47.35 -5.22 30.81
CA LEU A 5 45.90 -5.55 30.80
C LEU A 5 45.05 -4.34 31.19
N TRP A 6 45.19 -3.19 30.53
CA TRP A 6 44.27 -2.05 30.76
C TRP A 6 43.91 -1.26 29.48
N VAL A 7 44.12 -1.84 28.29
CA VAL A 7 43.70 -1.24 27.02
C VAL A 7 43.08 -2.33 26.15
N ALA A 8 41.88 -2.80 26.51
CA ALA A 8 41.14 -3.78 25.68
C ALA A 8 39.62 -3.79 25.90
N ILE A 9 39.02 -2.78 26.53
CA ILE A 9 37.55 -2.74 26.74
C ILE A 9 37.03 -1.33 26.44
N ALA A 10 37.26 -0.85 25.22
CA ALA A 10 36.66 0.39 24.72
C ALA A 10 36.60 0.34 23.19
N GLY A 11 35.93 -0.68 22.64
CA GLY A 11 35.90 -0.84 21.19
C GLY A 11 35.14 -2.06 20.69
N LEU A 12 33.91 -2.29 21.17
CA LEU A 12 32.99 -3.23 20.51
C LEU A 12 31.52 -3.01 20.90
N ALA A 13 31.00 -1.80 20.67
CA ALA A 13 29.58 -1.50 20.88
C ALA A 13 28.97 -0.67 19.73
N LEU A 14 29.42 -0.91 18.48
CA LEU A 14 28.97 -0.15 17.30
C LEU A 14 28.24 -0.98 16.23
N LEU A 15 27.75 -2.19 16.50
CA LEU A 15 27.15 -3.05 15.46
C LEU A 15 25.90 -3.83 15.89
N ALA A 16 24.93 -3.20 16.54
CA ALA A 16 23.59 -3.80 16.70
C ALA A 16 22.46 -2.76 16.72
N SER A 17 22.54 -1.77 15.83
CA SER A 17 21.33 -1.07 15.39
C SER A 17 21.17 -1.30 13.90
N CYS A 18 21.14 -2.57 13.49
CA CYS A 18 20.37 -2.92 12.30
C CYS A 18 18.93 -2.57 12.64
N THR A 19 18.45 -1.41 12.18
CA THR A 19 17.03 -1.18 12.00
C THR A 19 16.47 -2.46 11.39
N GLN A 20 15.54 -3.13 12.06
CA GLN A 20 14.83 -4.28 11.51
C GLN A 20 14.20 -3.80 10.21
N GLN A 21 14.92 -4.01 9.12
CA GLN A 21 14.48 -3.69 7.79
C GLN A 21 13.17 -4.44 7.62
N PRO A 22 12.11 -3.79 7.12
CA PRO A 22 10.84 -4.47 6.98
C PRO A 22 11.06 -5.74 6.15
N ASN A 23 10.60 -6.87 6.68
CA ASN A 23 10.71 -8.13 5.97
C ASN A 23 9.79 -8.07 4.74
N CYS A 24 10.34 -7.65 3.61
CA CYS A 24 9.64 -7.55 2.34
C CYS A 24 9.33 -8.92 1.72
N GLY A 25 9.72 -10.02 2.36
CA GLY A 25 9.74 -11.35 1.75
C GLY A 25 10.92 -11.51 0.81
N ASN A 26 11.18 -12.75 0.39
CA ASN A 26 12.26 -13.12 -0.53
C ASN A 26 11.76 -13.41 -1.96
N SER A 27 10.50 -13.07 -2.25
CA SER A 27 9.85 -13.23 -3.55
C SER A 27 8.66 -12.29 -3.64
N LYS A 28 8.25 -11.94 -4.87
CA LYS A 28 7.03 -11.18 -5.16
C LYS A 28 5.80 -11.77 -4.47
N ASP A 29 5.66 -13.10 -4.47
CA ASP A 29 4.50 -13.76 -3.85
C ASP A 29 4.53 -13.65 -2.32
N ALA A 30 5.70 -13.81 -1.69
CA ALA A 30 5.86 -13.62 -0.25
C ALA A 30 5.60 -12.16 0.17
N PHE A 31 6.06 -11.19 -0.63
CA PHE A 31 5.77 -9.77 -0.46
C PHE A 31 4.25 -9.50 -0.47
N LEU A 32 3.57 -9.93 -1.54
CA LEU A 32 2.14 -9.69 -1.71
C LEU A 32 1.33 -10.37 -0.61
N GLN A 33 1.68 -11.62 -0.26
CA GLN A 33 1.02 -12.35 0.79
C GLN A 33 1.17 -11.63 2.15
N GLY A 34 2.39 -11.26 2.52
CA GLY A 34 2.66 -10.56 3.79
C GLY A 34 1.95 -9.20 3.88
N TYR A 35 1.91 -8.46 2.78
CA TYR A 35 1.13 -7.22 2.70
C TYR A 35 -0.38 -7.50 2.82
N TYR A 36 -0.93 -8.49 2.11
CA TYR A 36 -2.36 -8.79 2.18
C TYR A 36 -2.80 -9.31 3.54
N ASP A 37 -1.93 -10.04 4.23
CA ASP A 37 -2.16 -10.50 5.60
C ASP A 37 -2.16 -9.32 6.58
N LEU A 38 -1.21 -8.38 6.45
CA LEU A 38 -1.23 -7.12 7.22
C LEU A 38 -2.57 -6.39 7.05
N ILE A 39 -3.02 -6.18 5.81
CA ILE A 39 -4.30 -5.51 5.56
C ILE A 39 -5.46 -6.32 6.15
N GLY A 40 -5.40 -7.65 6.04
CA GLY A 40 -6.37 -8.58 6.64
C GLY A 40 -6.46 -8.39 8.15
N GLU A 41 -5.34 -8.47 8.85
CA GLU A 41 -5.22 -8.27 10.30
C GLU A 41 -5.77 -6.90 10.73
N ALA A 42 -5.30 -5.83 10.07
CA ALA A 42 -5.68 -4.46 10.40
C ALA A 42 -7.19 -4.20 10.17
N THR A 43 -7.77 -4.81 9.15
CA THR A 43 -9.19 -4.59 8.80
C THR A 43 -10.15 -5.54 9.52
N ALA A 44 -9.70 -6.73 9.91
CA ALA A 44 -10.46 -7.65 10.76
C ALA A 44 -10.46 -7.21 12.23
N GLY A 45 -9.41 -6.53 12.67
CA GLY A 45 -9.35 -5.92 14.00
C GLY A 45 -10.50 -4.93 14.22
N LYS A 46 -11.19 -5.05 15.35
CA LYS A 46 -12.23 -4.11 15.78
C LYS A 46 -11.65 -2.87 16.48
N LEU A 47 -10.41 -2.49 16.15
CA LEU A 47 -9.75 -1.34 16.77
C LEU A 47 -10.51 -0.05 16.42
N PRO A 48 -10.89 0.76 17.41
CA PRO A 48 -11.33 2.13 17.19
C PRO A 48 -10.28 2.94 16.41
N MET A 49 -10.69 3.96 15.66
CA MET A 49 -9.77 4.76 14.83
C MET A 49 -8.73 5.54 15.65
N SER A 50 -9.04 5.87 16.91
CA SER A 50 -8.16 6.56 17.84
C SER A 50 -7.27 5.62 18.66
N ASP A 51 -7.37 4.31 18.44
CA ASP A 51 -6.65 3.32 19.24
C ASP A 51 -5.16 3.33 18.92
N GLU A 52 -4.30 3.40 19.95
CA GLU A 52 -2.84 3.38 19.79
C GLU A 52 -2.33 2.08 19.16
N GLY A 53 -3.12 1.00 19.23
CA GLY A 53 -2.88 -0.26 18.56
C GLY A 53 -2.77 -0.16 17.03
N TRP A 54 -3.18 0.97 16.43
CA TRP A 54 -2.91 1.25 15.02
C TRP A 54 -1.44 1.45 14.69
N LYS A 55 -0.62 1.91 15.65
CA LYS A 55 0.79 2.26 15.40
C LYS A 55 1.59 1.12 14.76
N LYS A 56 1.41 -0.11 15.25
CA LYS A 56 2.09 -1.30 14.69
C LYS A 56 1.67 -1.61 13.25
N TYR A 57 0.43 -1.30 12.89
CA TYR A 57 -0.09 -1.50 11.54
C TYR A 57 0.39 -0.37 10.63
N ASP A 58 0.39 0.87 11.12
CA ASP A 58 0.84 2.06 10.39
C ASP A 58 2.33 1.94 10.02
N GLU A 59 3.16 1.49 10.97
CA GLU A 59 4.60 1.26 10.75
C GLU A 59 4.85 0.18 9.68
N ARG A 60 4.17 -0.97 9.78
CA ARG A 60 4.29 -2.06 8.80
C ARG A 60 3.74 -1.65 7.43
N PHE A 61 2.62 -0.94 7.40
CA PHE A 61 1.98 -0.48 6.18
C PHE A 61 2.90 0.48 5.41
N ARG A 62 3.45 1.48 6.11
CA ARG A 62 4.46 2.39 5.55
C ARG A 62 5.63 1.64 4.95
N ALA A 63 6.19 0.69 5.70
CA ALA A 63 7.29 -0.15 5.23
C ALA A 63 6.96 -0.87 3.90
N TYR A 64 5.77 -1.49 3.80
CA TYR A 64 5.37 -2.16 2.56
C TYR A 64 5.21 -1.19 1.39
N VAL A 65 4.62 -0.02 1.62
CA VAL A 65 4.34 0.97 0.56
C VAL A 65 5.60 1.72 0.13
N GLU A 66 6.41 2.16 1.08
CA GLU A 66 7.57 3.01 0.80
C GLU A 66 8.82 2.23 0.44
N GLU A 67 9.06 1.06 1.04
CA GLU A 67 10.33 0.34 0.91
C GLU A 67 10.17 -0.95 0.09
N CYS A 68 9.17 -1.78 0.41
CA CYS A 68 9.05 -3.10 -0.21
C CYS A 68 8.44 -3.05 -1.61
N TYR A 69 7.49 -2.14 -1.87
CA TYR A 69 6.84 -2.04 -3.17
C TYR A 69 7.85 -1.78 -4.30
N GLU A 70 8.82 -0.90 -4.09
CA GLU A 70 9.84 -0.55 -5.10
C GLU A 70 10.70 -1.74 -5.53
N GLN A 71 10.90 -2.72 -4.64
CA GLN A 71 11.68 -3.91 -4.94
C GLN A 71 10.96 -4.86 -5.91
N TYR A 72 9.63 -4.91 -5.85
CA TYR A 72 8.83 -5.88 -6.58
C TYR A 72 7.91 -5.27 -7.64
N GLU A 73 7.83 -3.94 -7.74
CA GLU A 73 6.91 -3.22 -8.64
C GLU A 73 6.98 -3.72 -10.09
N SER A 74 8.20 -3.92 -10.60
CA SER A 74 8.45 -4.38 -11.97
C SER A 74 8.00 -5.81 -12.23
N GLU A 75 7.88 -6.62 -11.17
CA GLU A 75 7.41 -8.01 -11.22
C GLU A 75 5.88 -8.12 -11.06
N LEU A 76 5.20 -7.04 -10.62
CA LEU A 76 3.76 -7.03 -10.45
C LEU A 76 3.04 -6.96 -11.80
N SER A 77 2.14 -7.91 -12.03
CA SER A 77 1.16 -7.79 -13.11
C SER A 77 0.24 -6.58 -12.87
N PRO A 78 -0.38 -6.02 -13.93
CA PRO A 78 -1.34 -4.92 -13.78
C PRO A 78 -2.48 -5.23 -12.79
N LYS A 79 -2.92 -6.50 -12.73
CA LYS A 79 -3.96 -6.95 -11.80
C LYS A 79 -3.48 -6.94 -10.35
N GLU A 80 -2.25 -7.39 -10.09
CA GLU A 80 -1.65 -7.37 -8.74
C GLU A 80 -1.40 -5.94 -8.27
N ARG A 81 -0.89 -5.07 -9.15
CA ARG A 81 -0.70 -3.64 -8.89
C ARG A 81 -1.99 -2.95 -8.48
N ARG A 82 -3.05 -3.11 -9.30
CA ARG A 82 -4.39 -2.57 -8.97
C ARG A 82 -4.90 -3.08 -7.63
N ARG A 83 -4.73 -4.37 -7.37
CA ARG A 83 -5.17 -4.99 -6.10
C ARG A 83 -4.38 -4.46 -4.90
N PHE A 84 -3.09 -4.25 -5.04
CA PHE A 84 -2.23 -3.67 -4.00
C PHE A 84 -2.73 -2.28 -3.62
N TRP A 85 -2.85 -1.38 -4.59
CA TRP A 85 -3.26 0.00 -4.33
C TRP A 85 -4.73 0.12 -3.87
N ALA A 86 -5.64 -0.69 -4.39
CA ALA A 86 -7.02 -0.75 -3.87
C ALA A 86 -7.07 -1.18 -2.39
N ARG A 87 -6.18 -2.10 -1.98
CA ARG A 87 -6.05 -2.49 -0.56
C ARG A 87 -5.38 -1.42 0.29
N SER A 88 -4.49 -0.62 -0.27
CA SER A 88 -3.94 0.57 0.40
C SER A 88 -5.04 1.58 0.70
N VAL A 89 -5.91 1.86 -0.26
CA VAL A 89 -7.09 2.73 -0.03
C VAL A 89 -8.00 2.13 1.04
N LYS A 90 -8.25 0.81 1.01
CA LYS A 90 -9.02 0.11 2.05
C LYS A 90 -8.40 0.26 3.45
N TYR A 91 -7.07 0.22 3.55
CA TYR A 91 -6.35 0.48 4.80
C TYR A 91 -6.67 1.87 5.33
N TYR A 92 -6.50 2.91 4.50
CA TYR A 92 -6.82 4.28 4.88
C TYR A 92 -8.30 4.46 5.27
N ALA A 93 -9.22 3.86 4.53
CA ALA A 93 -10.65 3.89 4.86
C ALA A 93 -10.93 3.29 6.23
N ARG A 94 -10.23 2.20 6.60
CA ARG A 94 -10.38 1.58 7.92
C ARG A 94 -9.72 2.40 9.02
N ARG A 95 -8.50 2.89 8.77
CA ARG A 95 -7.66 3.61 9.74
C ARG A 95 -8.23 4.98 10.11
N TYR A 96 -8.77 5.70 9.13
CA TYR A 96 -9.17 7.10 9.27
C TYR A 96 -10.67 7.34 9.08
N GLY A 97 -11.44 6.35 8.60
CA GLY A 97 -12.88 6.50 8.39
C GLY A 97 -13.21 7.66 7.46
N THR A 98 -14.09 8.56 7.93
CA THR A 98 -14.47 9.78 7.21
C THR A 98 -13.29 10.76 7.03
N GLY A 99 -12.25 10.64 7.85
CA GLY A 99 -11.02 11.43 7.75
C GLY A 99 -10.03 10.93 6.68
N MET A 100 -10.35 9.86 5.95
CA MET A 100 -9.45 9.28 4.93
C MET A 100 -9.00 10.29 3.88
N VAL A 101 -9.90 11.10 3.34
CA VAL A 101 -9.55 12.07 2.28
C VAL A 101 -8.51 13.05 2.80
N LYS A 102 -8.73 13.60 3.99
CA LYS A 102 -7.77 14.49 4.65
C LYS A 102 -6.43 13.79 4.89
N ALA A 103 -6.44 12.54 5.34
CA ALA A 103 -5.21 11.78 5.58
C ALA A 103 -4.42 11.51 4.28
N LEU A 104 -5.10 11.31 3.15
CA LEU A 104 -4.46 11.16 1.84
C LEU A 104 -3.97 12.49 1.25
N GLU A 105 -4.54 13.61 1.67
CA GLU A 105 -4.16 14.97 1.24
C GLU A 105 -3.13 15.64 2.17
N GLU A 106 -2.74 14.97 3.26
CA GLU A 106 -1.81 15.51 4.24
C GLU A 106 -0.45 15.78 3.59
N LYS A 107 0.01 17.04 3.69
CA LYS A 107 1.26 17.47 3.06
C LYS A 107 2.45 16.91 3.85
N GLY A 108 3.41 16.34 3.11
CA GLY A 108 4.64 15.81 3.70
C GLY A 108 4.54 14.36 4.17
N ASP A 109 3.37 13.73 4.08
CA ASP A 109 3.24 12.28 4.23
C ASP A 109 3.61 11.58 2.90
N LYS A 110 4.79 10.98 2.87
CA LYS A 110 5.32 10.25 1.71
C LYS A 110 4.45 9.03 1.35
N THR A 111 3.93 8.31 2.34
CA THR A 111 3.05 7.16 2.13
C THR A 111 1.75 7.61 1.49
N ALA A 112 1.11 8.65 2.05
CA ALA A 112 -0.14 9.20 1.51
C ALA A 112 0.03 9.69 0.07
N THR A 113 1.10 10.42 -0.20
CA THR A 113 1.46 10.92 -1.53
C THR A 113 1.59 9.76 -2.53
N LYS A 114 2.35 8.72 -2.18
CA LYS A 114 2.55 7.55 -3.05
C LYS A 114 1.25 6.80 -3.33
N VAL A 115 0.42 6.58 -2.29
CA VAL A 115 -0.88 5.93 -2.46
C VAL A 115 -1.79 6.73 -3.39
N LYS A 116 -1.84 8.06 -3.22
CA LYS A 116 -2.65 8.94 -4.07
C LYS A 116 -2.20 8.87 -5.53
N GLU A 117 -0.92 9.08 -5.79
CA GLU A 117 -0.37 9.10 -7.15
C GLU A 117 -0.62 7.78 -7.89
N GLU A 118 -0.40 6.65 -7.23
CA GLU A 118 -0.58 5.33 -7.84
C GLU A 118 -2.05 4.99 -8.11
N VAL A 119 -2.95 5.44 -7.23
CA VAL A 119 -4.39 5.29 -7.45
C VAL A 119 -4.86 6.17 -8.60
N GLU A 120 -4.38 7.42 -8.69
CA GLU A 120 -4.70 8.33 -9.80
C GLU A 120 -4.24 7.79 -11.16
N LYS A 121 -3.06 7.16 -11.22
CA LYS A 121 -2.58 6.45 -12.43
C LYS A 121 -3.55 5.35 -12.85
N ILE A 122 -3.98 4.49 -11.91
CA ILE A 122 -4.92 3.40 -12.20
C ILE A 122 -6.24 3.91 -12.76
N TRP A 123 -6.78 5.00 -12.21
CA TRP A 123 -8.03 5.61 -12.72
C TRP A 123 -7.85 6.22 -14.10
N THR A 124 -6.74 6.92 -14.32
CA THR A 124 -6.41 7.53 -15.61
C THR A 124 -6.32 6.45 -16.71
N ASP A 125 -5.59 5.36 -16.44
CA ASP A 125 -5.46 4.23 -17.38
C ASP A 125 -6.83 3.60 -17.71
N ALA A 126 -7.72 3.50 -16.70
CA ALA A 126 -9.06 2.95 -16.88
C ALA A 126 -9.96 3.86 -17.72
N ASP A 127 -9.91 5.17 -17.47
CA ASP A 127 -10.66 6.17 -18.23
C ASP A 127 -10.19 6.25 -19.68
N GLU A 128 -8.88 6.17 -19.93
CA GLU A 128 -8.31 6.12 -21.27
C GLU A 128 -8.73 4.86 -22.02
N ALA A 129 -8.63 3.68 -21.40
CA ALA A 129 -9.08 2.42 -21.99
C ALA A 129 -10.58 2.44 -22.34
N LEU A 130 -11.41 3.05 -21.48
CA LEU A 130 -12.82 3.22 -21.76
C LEU A 130 -13.06 4.16 -22.93
N LYS A 131 -12.34 5.30 -23.01
CA LYS A 131 -12.42 6.24 -24.14
C LYS A 131 -12.00 5.59 -25.45
N GLU A 132 -10.98 4.73 -25.45
CA GLU A 132 -10.59 3.99 -26.66
C GLU A 132 -11.67 2.97 -27.10
N ALA A 133 -12.27 2.26 -26.14
CA ALA A 133 -13.32 1.29 -26.41
C ALA A 133 -14.62 1.95 -26.91
N THR A 134 -14.98 3.10 -26.32
CA THR A 134 -16.23 3.83 -26.60
C THR A 134 -16.09 4.93 -27.64
N GLY A 135 -14.88 5.40 -27.93
CA GLY A 135 -14.58 6.39 -28.97
C GLY A 135 -14.91 5.92 -30.40
N LYS A 136 -15.19 4.62 -30.57
CA LYS A 136 -15.74 4.04 -31.81
C LYS A 136 -17.27 3.93 -31.82
N VAL A 137 -17.95 4.30 -30.73
CA VAL A 137 -19.40 4.12 -30.55
C VAL A 137 -20.03 5.47 -30.21
N LYS A 138 -20.92 5.96 -31.09
CA LYS A 138 -21.68 7.19 -30.85
C LYS A 138 -22.51 7.06 -29.56
N PRO A 139 -22.60 8.11 -28.73
CA PRO A 139 -23.36 8.11 -27.47
C PRO A 139 -24.83 7.68 -27.62
N GLU A 140 -25.42 7.87 -28.81
CA GLU A 140 -26.80 7.47 -29.13
C GLU A 140 -27.04 5.95 -29.10
N GLN A 141 -25.99 5.12 -29.09
CA GLN A 141 -26.12 3.65 -29.04
C GLN A 141 -26.01 3.06 -27.63
N LEU A 142 -25.64 3.87 -26.62
CA LEU A 142 -25.45 3.40 -25.23
C LEU A 142 -26.68 3.61 -24.34
N LEU A 143 -27.76 4.21 -24.88
CA LEU A 143 -28.93 4.62 -24.10
C LEU A 143 -30.23 4.13 -24.76
N LYS A 144 -30.42 2.81 -24.81
CA LYS A 144 -31.75 2.20 -24.84
C LYS A 144 -31.81 0.96 -23.95
N PRO A 145 -32.09 1.10 -22.64
CA PRO A 145 -32.63 -0.01 -21.87
C PRO A 145 -34.14 -0.15 -22.16
N GLY A 146 -34.56 -1.35 -22.58
CA GLY A 146 -35.93 -1.83 -22.37
C GLY A 146 -36.98 -1.50 -23.44
N GLN A 147 -36.88 -2.13 -24.61
CA GLN A 147 -38.07 -2.59 -25.34
C GLN A 147 -37.85 -4.04 -25.76
N ALA A 148 -38.15 -4.95 -24.83
CA ALA A 148 -38.48 -6.35 -25.10
C ALA A 148 -39.74 -6.61 -24.25
N GLU A 149 -40.91 -6.44 -24.87
CA GLU A 149 -41.75 -7.56 -25.30
C GLU A 149 -42.45 -8.24 -24.11
N THR A 150 -43.71 -7.87 -23.89
CA THR A 150 -44.72 -8.77 -23.34
C THR A 150 -45.87 -8.77 -24.34
N GLU A 151 -46.10 -9.95 -24.93
CA GLU A 151 -47.34 -10.33 -25.60
C GLU A 151 -48.56 -10.17 -24.68
#